data_AF-A0A1M6AWE4-F1
#
_entry.id   AF-A0A1M6AWE4-F1
#
_cell.length_a   1.000
_cell.length_b   1.000
_cell.length_c   1.000
_cell.angle_alpha   90.00
_cell.angle_beta   90.00
_cell.angle_gamma   90.00
#
_symmetry.space_group_name_H-M   'P 1'
#
loop_
_entity.id
_entity.type
_entity.pdbx_description
1 polymer ?
#
loop_
_entity_poly.entity_id
_entity_poly.type
_entity_poly.pdbx_seq_one_letter_code
_entity_poly.pdbx_strand_id
1 'polypeptide(L)'
;MQQLLYSGGESFIEIKTIERQLIKELKRNGLWNYGKEAITHTLHDIERFKKFITLIQDNAISSEEKYSAAIYVKTFNNSLKLLSNMIDERDFSIFYNYYVLDKNRNIISDALNIDVTTISRTKYKALRVLSIILYPDLNMLDMII
;
A
#
# COMPACT_ATOMS: atom_id res chain seq x y z
N MET A 1 36.88 14.86 -17.70
CA MET A 1 36.31 13.63 -18.29
C MET A 1 36.10 12.65 -17.15
N GLN A 2 34.83 12.39 -16.78
CA GLN A 2 34.13 11.09 -16.92
C GLN A 2 34.70 10.00 -15.96
N GLN A 3 33.94 9.31 -15.11
CA GLN A 3 32.50 9.09 -14.96
C GLN A 3 32.23 8.56 -13.53
N LEU A 4 31.16 9.06 -12.92
CA LEU A 4 30.41 8.42 -11.82
C LEU A 4 29.57 7.28 -12.41
N LEU A 5 29.75 6.03 -12.01
CA LEU A 5 28.80 4.96 -12.33
C LEU A 5 28.66 3.93 -11.20
N TYR A 6 27.43 3.88 -10.67
CA TYR A 6 26.70 2.73 -10.15
C TYR A 6 27.19 2.01 -8.88
N SER A 7 26.60 2.37 -7.73
CA SER A 7 26.42 1.47 -6.58
C SER A 7 24.98 1.38 -6.05
N GLY A 8 24.00 2.05 -6.70
CA GLY A 8 22.62 2.12 -6.20
C GLY A 8 21.71 0.92 -6.55
N GLY A 9 22.21 -0.07 -7.28
CA GLY A 9 21.40 -1.18 -7.81
C GLY A 9 21.32 -2.41 -6.91
N GLU A 10 22.42 -2.79 -6.26
CA GLU A 10 22.52 -4.05 -5.50
C GLU A 10 21.76 -3.99 -4.16
N SER A 11 21.90 -2.87 -3.44
CA SER A 11 21.17 -2.58 -2.19
C SER A 11 19.64 -2.65 -2.36
N PHE A 12 19.12 -2.20 -3.51
CA PHE A 12 17.68 -2.14 -3.74
C PHE A 12 17.05 -3.51 -4.05
N ILE A 13 17.83 -4.43 -4.62
CA ILE A 13 17.42 -5.80 -4.93
C ILE A 13 17.43 -6.65 -3.65
N GLU A 14 18.44 -6.45 -2.79
CA GLU A 14 18.52 -7.13 -1.49
C GLU A 14 17.35 -6.77 -0.57
N ILE A 15 17.01 -5.49 -0.42
CA ILE A 15 15.91 -5.06 0.45
C ILE A 15 14.57 -5.69 0.02
N LYS A 16 14.26 -5.67 -1.28
CA LYS A 16 13.04 -6.31 -1.82
C LYS A 16 13.00 -7.82 -1.60
N THR A 17 14.17 -8.46 -1.57
CA THR A 17 14.29 -9.90 -1.35
C THR A 17 14.08 -10.23 0.13
N ILE A 18 14.62 -9.41 1.03
CA ILE A 18 14.46 -9.53 2.48
C ILE A 18 13.01 -9.29 2.90
N GLU A 19 12.35 -8.24 2.40
CA GLU A 19 10.93 -7.96 2.71
C GLU A 19 10.01 -9.12 2.29
N ARG A 20 10.24 -9.69 1.09
CA ARG A 20 9.48 -10.85 0.60
C ARG A 20 9.75 -12.11 1.41
N GLN A 21 10.99 -12.32 1.85
CA GLN A 21 11.36 -13.46 2.69
C GLN A 21 10.77 -13.33 4.10
N LEU A 22 10.83 -12.15 4.69
CA LEU A 22 10.21 -11.85 5.99
C LEU A 22 8.71 -12.17 5.95
N ILE A 23 8.02 -11.75 4.89
CA ILE A 23 6.59 -11.98 4.71
C ILE A 23 6.26 -13.47 4.50
N LYS A 24 7.12 -14.22 3.81
CA LYS A 24 6.98 -15.68 3.69
C LYS A 24 7.19 -16.38 5.03
N GLU A 25 8.20 -15.97 5.79
CA GLU A 25 8.49 -16.51 7.13
C GLU A 25 7.36 -16.22 8.12
N LEU A 26 6.85 -14.98 8.14
CA LEU A 26 5.71 -14.59 8.99
C LEU A 26 4.47 -15.43 8.69
N LYS A 27 4.17 -15.69 7.40
CA LYS A 27 3.09 -16.60 7.01
C LYS A 27 3.34 -18.05 7.44
N ARG A 28 4.57 -18.55 7.23
CA ARG A 28 4.94 -19.93 7.55
C ARG A 28 4.84 -20.23 9.04
N ASN A 29 5.20 -19.25 9.88
CA ASN A 29 5.27 -19.42 11.33
C ASN A 29 3.94 -19.08 12.04
N GLY A 30 2.85 -18.81 11.31
CA GLY A 30 1.56 -18.41 11.91
C GLY A 30 1.59 -17.03 12.58
N LEU A 31 2.65 -16.27 12.35
CA LEU A 31 2.93 -14.94 12.92
C LEU A 31 2.26 -13.82 12.11
N TRP A 32 1.35 -14.19 11.21
CA TRP A 32 0.64 -13.25 10.34
C TRP A 32 -0.69 -12.88 11.00
N ASN A 33 -0.60 -12.07 12.06
CA ASN A 33 -1.78 -11.53 12.75
C ASN A 33 -2.12 -10.14 12.22
N TYR A 34 -3.42 -9.87 12.03
CA TYR A 34 -3.88 -8.62 11.47
C TYR A 34 -4.25 -7.68 12.60
N GLY A 35 -3.36 -6.73 12.90
CA GLY A 35 -3.64 -5.81 13.98
C GLY A 35 -4.79 -4.88 13.62
N LYS A 36 -5.84 -4.87 14.45
CA LYS A 36 -7.03 -4.02 14.21
C LYS A 36 -6.63 -2.54 14.17
N GLU A 37 -5.66 -2.17 14.99
CA GLU A 37 -5.07 -0.83 15.03
C GLU A 37 -4.31 -0.51 13.73
N ALA A 38 -3.45 -1.42 13.24
CA ALA A 38 -2.73 -1.24 11.98
C ALA A 38 -3.66 -1.05 10.78
N ILE A 39 -4.77 -1.80 10.72
CA ILE A 39 -5.80 -1.64 9.69
C ILE A 39 -6.47 -0.27 9.78
N THR A 40 -6.78 0.19 10.99
CA THR A 40 -7.40 1.50 11.24
C THR A 40 -6.48 2.63 10.77
N HIS A 41 -5.20 2.59 11.13
CA HIS A 41 -4.22 3.58 10.67
C HIS A 41 -4.04 3.55 9.16
N THR A 42 -4.01 2.36 8.55
CA THR A 42 -3.92 2.21 7.09
C THR A 42 -5.10 2.89 6.38
N LEU A 43 -6.32 2.74 6.90
CA LEU A 43 -7.50 3.42 6.35
C LEU A 43 -7.39 4.95 6.49
N HIS A 44 -6.89 5.45 7.62
CA HIS A 44 -6.65 6.89 7.79
C HIS A 44 -5.59 7.41 6.82
N ASP A 45 -4.53 6.66 6.56
CA ASP A 45 -3.51 7.04 5.57
C ASP A 45 -4.04 7.03 4.15
N ILE A 46 -4.91 6.07 3.79
CA ILE A 46 -5.58 6.08 2.48
C ILE A 46 -6.40 7.37 2.30
N GLU A 47 -7.17 7.76 3.33
CA GLU A 47 -7.94 9.01 3.28
C GLU A 47 -7.05 10.25 3.23
N ARG A 48 -5.93 10.25 3.96
CA ARG A 48 -4.94 11.33 3.90
C ARG A 48 -4.29 11.41 2.52
N PHE A 49 -3.93 10.28 1.94
CA PHE A 49 -3.36 10.18 0.60
C PHE A 49 -4.30 10.75 -0.46
N LYS A 50 -5.58 10.39 -0.42
CA LYS A 50 -6.61 10.94 -1.32
C LYS A 50 -6.68 12.47 -1.22
N LYS A 51 -6.72 13.01 0.00
CA LYS A 51 -6.73 14.46 0.24
C LYS A 51 -5.48 15.15 -0.32
N PHE A 52 -4.31 14.54 -0.12
CA PHE A 52 -3.04 15.13 -0.54
C PHE A 52 -2.84 15.10 -2.06
N ILE A 53 -3.37 14.10 -2.77
CA ILE A 53 -3.41 14.11 -4.24
C ILE A 53 -4.20 15.33 -4.75
N THR A 54 -5.32 15.65 -4.12
CA THR A 54 -6.11 16.83 -4.50
C THR A 54 -5.37 18.12 -4.16
N LEU A 55 -4.74 18.18 -2.98
CA LEU A 55 -4.02 19.37 -2.50
C LEU A 55 -2.85 19.76 -3.40
N ILE A 56 -2.06 18.79 -3.91
CA ILE A 56 -0.92 19.10 -4.80
C ILE A 56 -1.37 19.71 -6.15
N GLN A 57 -2.62 19.48 -6.55
CA GLN A 57 -3.20 20.02 -7.78
C GLN A 57 -3.87 21.39 -7.58
N ASP A 58 -4.04 21.83 -6.33
CA ASP A 58 -4.77 23.05 -5.99
C ASP A 58 -3.89 24.30 -6.14
N ASN A 59 -4.20 25.17 -7.08
CA ASN A 59 -3.44 26.39 -7.34
C ASN A 59 -3.50 27.44 -6.20
N ALA A 60 -4.47 27.33 -5.27
CA ALA A 60 -4.60 28.23 -4.13
C ALA A 60 -3.64 27.91 -2.97
N ILE A 61 -3.05 26.72 -2.97
CA ILE A 61 -2.19 26.24 -1.89
C ILE A 61 -0.73 26.68 -2.09
N SER A 62 -0.07 27.03 -0.99
CA SER A 62 1.33 27.47 -1.01
C SER A 62 2.27 26.39 -1.55
N SER A 63 3.40 26.82 -2.13
CA SER A 63 4.40 25.87 -2.65
C SER A 63 5.00 24.98 -1.56
N GLU A 64 5.10 25.49 -0.32
CA GLU A 64 5.65 24.75 0.82
C GLU A 64 4.69 23.63 1.30
N GLU A 65 3.39 23.92 1.38
CA GLU A 65 2.37 22.91 1.70
C GLU A 65 2.27 21.85 0.61
N LYS A 66 2.34 22.25 -0.67
CA LYS A 66 2.41 21.32 -1.80
C LYS A 66 3.63 20.42 -1.73
N TYR A 67 4.78 20.96 -1.38
CA TYR A 67 6.01 20.19 -1.25
C TYR A 67 5.88 19.10 -0.18
N SER A 68 5.35 19.45 0.99
CA SER A 68 5.10 18.51 2.09
C SER A 68 4.11 17.42 1.69
N ALA A 69 3.01 17.79 1.02
CA ALA A 69 2.03 16.83 0.50
C ALA A 69 2.64 15.93 -0.59
N ALA A 70 3.47 16.47 -1.49
CA ALA A 70 4.13 15.71 -2.55
C ALA A 70 5.11 14.67 -2.00
N ILE A 71 5.86 15.00 -0.92
CA ILE A 71 6.71 14.03 -0.22
C ILE A 71 5.86 12.87 0.30
N TYR A 72 4.76 13.16 1.00
CA TYR A 72 3.88 12.12 1.53
C TYR A 72 3.28 11.25 0.41
N VAL A 73 2.75 11.87 -0.65
CA VAL A 73 2.20 11.17 -1.82
C VAL A 73 3.24 10.26 -2.47
N LYS A 74 4.48 10.72 -2.63
CA LYS A 74 5.58 9.91 -3.15
C LYS A 74 5.86 8.70 -2.27
N THR A 75 5.95 8.90 -0.95
CA THR A 75 6.20 7.81 0.00
C THR A 75 5.06 6.78 -0.02
N PHE A 76 3.81 7.23 0.01
CA PHE A 76 2.65 6.33 -0.04
C PHE A 76 2.56 5.58 -1.38
N ASN A 77 2.89 6.24 -2.50
CA ASN A 77 2.97 5.58 -3.81
C ASN A 77 4.05 4.48 -3.86
N ASN A 78 5.17 4.64 -3.13
CA ASN A 78 6.14 3.56 -3.01
C ASN A 78 5.55 2.35 -2.29
N SER A 79 4.78 2.56 -1.23
CA SER A 79 4.07 1.48 -0.53
C SER A 79 3.02 0.81 -1.40
N LEU A 80 2.26 1.57 -2.21
CA LEU A 80 1.32 1.02 -3.20
C LEU A 80 2.04 0.23 -4.29
N LYS A 81 3.21 0.69 -4.73
CA LYS A 81 4.06 -0.05 -5.69
C LYS A 81 4.61 -1.33 -5.07
N LEU A 82 4.95 -1.33 -3.78
CA LEU A 82 5.35 -2.56 -3.09
C LEU A 82 4.17 -3.53 -3.00
N LEU A 83 2.98 -3.05 -2.65
CA LEU A 83 1.75 -3.83 -2.63
C LEU A 83 1.48 -4.48 -4.00
N SER A 84 1.53 -3.73 -5.10
CA SER A 84 1.28 -4.28 -6.44
C SER A 84 2.30 -5.33 -6.87
N ASN A 85 3.52 -5.30 -6.32
CA ASN A 85 4.55 -6.31 -6.55
C ASN A 85 4.39 -7.56 -5.66
N MET A 86 3.44 -7.55 -4.72
CA MET A 86 3.24 -8.61 -3.73
C MET A 86 1.93 -9.38 -3.90
N ILE A 87 0.97 -8.82 -4.62
CA ILE A 87 -0.35 -9.42 -4.87
C ILE A 87 -0.62 -9.47 -6.36
N ASP A 88 -1.61 -10.27 -6.77
CA ASP A 88 -2.02 -10.34 -8.16
C ASP A 88 -2.55 -8.99 -8.65
N GLU A 89 -2.29 -8.66 -9.92
CA GLU A 89 -2.71 -7.38 -10.53
C GLU A 89 -4.22 -7.13 -10.37
N ARG A 90 -5.02 -8.19 -10.51
CA ARG A 90 -6.48 -8.15 -10.29
C ARG A 90 -6.83 -7.79 -8.84
N ASP A 91 -6.14 -8.38 -7.86
CA ASP A 91 -6.36 -8.09 -6.44
C ASP A 91 -6.01 -6.64 -6.13
N PHE A 92 -4.91 -6.14 -6.71
CA PHE A 92 -4.51 -4.74 -6.60
C PHE A 92 -5.54 -3.80 -7.24
N SER A 93 -6.03 -4.12 -8.44
CA SER A 93 -7.04 -3.30 -9.14
C SER A 93 -8.34 -3.19 -8.34
N ILE A 94 -8.81 -4.30 -7.75
CA ILE A 94 -9.97 -4.32 -6.86
C ILE A 94 -9.75 -3.43 -5.64
N PHE A 95 -8.59 -3.56 -4.99
CA PHE A 95 -8.22 -2.75 -3.84
C PHE A 95 -8.20 -1.26 -4.17
N TYR A 96 -7.49 -0.88 -5.24
CA TYR A 96 -7.28 0.51 -5.60
C TYR A 96 -8.60 1.18 -6.00
N ASN A 97 -9.43 0.52 -6.81
CA ASN A 97 -10.74 1.05 -7.18
C ASN A 97 -11.65 1.22 -5.96
N TYR A 98 -11.64 0.27 -5.02
CA TYR A 98 -12.52 0.34 -3.86
C TYR A 98 -12.08 1.39 -2.83
N TYR A 99 -10.81 1.35 -2.39
CA TYR A 99 -10.34 2.16 -1.26
C TYR A 99 -9.77 3.51 -1.69
N VAL A 100 -9.14 3.60 -2.88
CA VAL A 100 -8.48 4.85 -3.32
C VAL A 100 -9.41 5.68 -4.20
N LEU A 101 -10.18 5.03 -5.09
CA LEU A 101 -11.08 5.71 -6.03
C LEU A 101 -12.56 5.71 -5.60
N ASP A 102 -12.87 5.19 -4.41
CA ASP A 102 -14.21 5.10 -3.83
C ASP A 102 -15.28 4.48 -4.76
N LYS A 103 -14.88 3.58 -5.65
CA LYS A 103 -15.83 2.87 -6.51
C LYS A 103 -16.59 1.84 -5.68
N ASN A 104 -17.91 1.80 -5.87
CA ASN A 104 -18.73 0.79 -5.23
C ASN A 104 -18.44 -0.61 -5.84
N ARG A 105 -18.79 -1.67 -5.09
CA ARG A 105 -18.49 -3.05 -5.49
C ARG A 105 -19.16 -3.47 -6.80
N ASN A 106 -20.33 -2.92 -7.12
CA ASN A 106 -21.06 -3.26 -8.34
C ASN A 106 -20.35 -2.70 -9.57
N ILE A 107 -19.89 -1.44 -9.52
CA ILE A 107 -19.09 -0.81 -10.58
C ILE A 107 -17.81 -1.63 -10.84
N ILE A 108 -17.15 -2.09 -9.77
CA ILE A 108 -15.93 -2.90 -9.89
C ILE A 108 -16.24 -4.28 -10.47
N SER A 109 -17.34 -4.91 -10.02
CA SER A 109 -17.85 -6.20 -10.52
C SER A 109 -18.09 -6.16 -12.01
N ASP A 110 -18.82 -5.14 -12.47
CA ASP A 110 -19.17 -4.98 -13.87
C ASP A 110 -17.93 -4.70 -14.72
N ALA A 111 -17.02 -3.83 -14.24
CA ALA A 111 -15.81 -3.46 -14.97
C ALA A 111 -14.81 -4.62 -15.10
N LEU A 112 -14.72 -5.50 -14.10
CA LEU A 112 -13.75 -6.60 -14.08
C LEU A 112 -14.36 -7.96 -14.43
N ASN A 113 -15.68 -8.04 -14.60
CA ASN A 113 -16.45 -9.27 -14.80
C ASN A 113 -16.19 -10.31 -13.69
N ILE A 114 -16.35 -9.90 -12.43
CA ILE A 114 -16.08 -10.71 -11.23
C ILE A 114 -17.23 -10.59 -10.24
N ASP A 115 -17.56 -11.69 -9.56
CA ASP A 115 -18.59 -11.71 -8.51
C ASP A 115 -18.35 -10.71 -7.35
N VAL A 116 -19.42 -10.07 -6.90
CA VAL A 116 -19.40 -9.04 -5.83
C VAL A 116 -18.88 -9.58 -4.48
N THR A 117 -19.09 -10.87 -4.19
CA THR A 117 -18.57 -11.49 -2.97
C THR A 117 -17.05 -11.67 -3.04
N THR A 118 -16.52 -12.00 -4.21
CA THR A 118 -15.07 -12.06 -4.46
C THR A 118 -14.41 -10.70 -4.21
N ILE A 119 -15.01 -9.61 -4.72
CA ILE A 119 -14.52 -8.24 -4.47
C ILE A 119 -14.42 -7.94 -2.98
N SER A 120 -15.43 -8.34 -2.21
CA SER A 120 -15.50 -8.06 -0.77
C SER A 120 -14.38 -8.73 0.01
N ARG A 121 -14.01 -9.97 -0.36
CA ARG A 121 -12.90 -10.72 0.25
C ARG A 121 -11.55 -10.17 -0.23
N THR A 122 -11.41 -9.97 -1.53
CA THR A 122 -10.15 -9.56 -2.16
C THR A 122 -9.68 -8.19 -1.71
N LYS A 123 -10.58 -7.18 -1.67
CA LYS A 123 -10.21 -5.83 -1.23
C LYS A 123 -9.61 -5.84 0.18
N TYR A 124 -10.18 -6.64 1.08
CA TYR A 124 -9.76 -6.69 2.49
C TYR A 124 -8.46 -7.47 2.66
N LYS A 125 -8.24 -8.53 1.88
CA LYS A 125 -6.95 -9.23 1.80
C LYS A 125 -5.83 -8.28 1.36
N ALA A 126 -6.07 -7.45 0.34
CA ALA A 126 -5.08 -6.48 -0.12
C ALA A 126 -4.83 -5.35 0.90
N LEU A 127 -5.89 -4.83 1.54
CA LEU A 127 -5.76 -3.85 2.63
C LEU A 127 -4.86 -4.36 3.76
N ARG A 128 -5.01 -5.63 4.12
CA ARG A 128 -4.18 -6.30 5.13
C ARG A 128 -2.71 -6.42 4.73
N VAL A 129 -2.41 -6.65 3.46
CA VAL A 129 -1.02 -6.65 2.98
C VAL A 129 -0.45 -5.23 3.06
N LEU A 130 -1.23 -4.21 2.70
CA LEU A 130 -0.80 -2.82 2.82
C LEU A 130 -0.57 -2.41 4.28
N SER A 131 -1.39 -2.87 5.24
CA SER A 131 -1.18 -2.55 6.65
C SER A 131 0.12 -3.12 7.20
N ILE A 132 0.56 -4.27 6.69
CA ILE A 132 1.85 -4.86 7.06
C ILE A 132 3.01 -4.09 6.44
N ILE A 133 2.83 -3.59 5.21
CA ILE A 133 3.83 -2.72 4.55
C ILE A 133 4.02 -1.42 5.34
N LEU A 134 2.93 -0.79 5.78
CA LEU A 134 2.97 0.52 6.43
C LEU A 134 3.27 0.45 7.93
N TYR A 135 2.79 -0.59 8.60
CA TYR A 135 2.85 -0.73 10.05
C TYR A 135 3.33 -2.13 10.45
N PRO A 136 4.53 -2.57 10.02
CA PRO A 136 5.02 -3.91 10.33
C PRO A 136 5.05 -4.14 11.85
N ASP A 137 5.49 -3.16 12.63
CA ASP A 137 5.61 -3.27 14.09
C ASP A 137 4.25 -3.46 14.79
N LEU A 138 3.21 -2.72 14.39
CA LEU A 138 1.88 -2.87 14.96
C LEU A 138 1.24 -4.23 14.63
N ASN A 139 1.56 -4.79 13.46
CA ASN A 139 1.11 -6.14 13.12
C ASN A 139 1.93 -7.23 13.85
N MET A 140 3.14 -6.91 14.34
CA MET A 140 3.96 -7.82 15.15
C MET A 140 3.67 -7.71 16.66
N LEU A 141 3.23 -6.55 17.16
CA LEU A 141 2.93 -6.33 18.59
C LEU A 141 1.67 -7.07 19.06
N ASP A 142 0.66 -7.22 18.20
CA ASP A 142 -0.52 -8.07 18.45
C ASP A 142 -0.20 -9.58 18.51
N MET A 143 1.08 -9.95 18.53
CA MET A 143 1.57 -11.32 18.70
C MET A 143 2.20 -11.61 20.07
N ILE A 144 2.50 -10.59 20.89
CA ILE A 144 3.26 -10.74 22.15
C ILE A 144 2.33 -10.83 23.39
N ILE A 145 1.01 -10.74 23.20
CA ILE A 145 0.00 -10.84 24.27
C ILE A 145 -0.85 -12.08 24.03
#